data_AF-A0A358L2X1-F1
#
_entry.id   AF-A0A358L2X1-F1
#
_cell.length_a   1.000
_cell.length_b   1.000
_cell.length_c   1.000
_cell.angle_alpha   90.00
_cell.angle_beta   90.00
_cell.angle_gamma   90.00
#
_symmetry.space_group_name_H-M   'P 1'
#
loop_
_entity.id
_entity.type
_entity.pdbx_description
1 polymer ?
#
loop_
_entity_poly.entity_id
_entity_poly.type
_entity_poly.pdbx_seq_one_letter_code
_entity_poly.pdbx_strand_id
1 'polypeptide(L)'
;MLPSKVIHNKAGRCVPLLLAALIFAGCSGQGPQAPTVNVQGTATGTSDSYLQQMQQSSDDNKVDWQLLAIRALLNEGKIPQASDQLASLPQQLNDVQRQESLLLQAQLKVMQQDAGGAAKLLQQIDAASLSKEQQARYYQLQIAGSQGLALLRAYIAQEPLLTSPADKQKNIDATWQALNQMTPEQTNSMVINADENTLQGWLDLLNVYKANVSDPAMLKAGISDWQTRYPNNPAAKMLPTALSQVQNFQQSSTGKIALLLPLSGQAQIFAKAIQKGFDDARNGALAQPAAQPQEPATAPASAAPANAAAPAANGTAAPNSSAVAQPAAQNSNTAAQPAAPNSNTAAQSAAPNSNTAA
;
A
#
# COMPACT_ATOMS: atom_id res chain seq x y z
N MET A 1 61.41 62.62 66.97
CA MET A 1 62.35 61.53 66.65
C MET A 1 61.55 60.23 66.55
N LEU A 2 61.77 59.44 65.49
CA LEU A 2 61.56 57.99 65.50
C LEU A 2 62.77 57.33 66.24
N PRO A 3 62.80 56.01 66.55
CA PRO A 3 61.81 54.94 66.33
C PRO A 3 61.39 54.25 67.65
N SER A 4 60.55 53.19 67.67
CA SER A 4 61.01 51.81 67.49
C SER A 4 59.85 50.88 67.07
N LYS A 5 60.08 50.01 66.08
CA LYS A 5 59.13 48.97 65.65
C LYS A 5 59.40 47.67 66.40
N VAL A 6 58.37 47.08 67.00
CA VAL A 6 58.39 45.67 67.43
C VAL A 6 57.58 44.83 66.43
N ILE A 7 58.27 43.95 65.70
CA ILE A 7 57.67 43.08 64.70
C ILE A 7 57.19 41.79 65.40
N HIS A 8 55.88 41.61 65.52
CA HIS A 8 55.31 40.33 65.94
C HIS A 8 55.02 39.46 64.72
N ASN A 9 55.91 38.51 64.47
CA ASN A 9 55.72 37.49 63.44
C ASN A 9 54.71 36.45 63.93
N LYS A 10 53.47 36.48 63.42
CA LYS A 10 52.44 35.48 63.72
C LYS A 10 52.19 34.58 62.51
N ALA A 11 53.10 33.62 62.34
CA ALA A 11 52.84 32.46 61.49
C ALA A 11 51.62 31.68 62.01
N GLY A 12 50.84 31.10 61.09
CA GLY A 12 49.81 30.11 61.42
C GLY A 12 48.35 30.59 61.42
N ARG A 13 47.80 30.99 60.25
CA ARG A 13 46.35 30.79 59.97
C ARG A 13 45.91 30.73 58.50
N CYS A 14 46.65 30.03 57.64
CA CYS A 14 46.26 29.79 56.22
C CYS A 14 46.37 28.31 55.79
N VAL A 15 45.88 27.35 56.60
CA VAL A 15 45.95 25.90 56.28
C VAL A 15 44.63 25.13 56.47
N PRO A 16 43.45 25.68 56.08
CA PRO A 16 42.32 24.79 55.75
C PRO A 16 41.65 25.10 54.39
N LEU A 17 42.20 25.97 53.55
CA LEU A 17 41.58 26.38 52.26
C LEU A 17 42.29 25.85 51.00
N LEU A 18 43.34 25.03 51.13
CA LEU A 18 44.02 24.38 49.99
C LEU A 18 43.76 22.86 49.88
N LEU A 19 42.98 22.26 50.80
CA LEU A 19 42.67 20.82 50.79
C LEU A 19 41.26 20.49 50.25
N ALA A 20 40.53 21.47 49.72
CA ALA A 20 39.23 21.29 49.06
C ALA A 20 39.28 21.44 47.53
N ALA A 21 40.45 21.77 46.95
CA ALA A 21 40.64 21.96 45.52
C ALA A 21 41.24 20.73 44.80
N LEU A 22 41.51 19.63 45.52
CA LEU A 22 42.28 18.47 45.04
C LEU A 22 41.46 17.17 44.91
N ILE A 23 40.12 17.27 44.95
CA ILE A 23 39.18 16.12 44.82
C ILE A 23 38.29 16.25 43.56
N PHE A 24 38.67 17.08 42.59
CA PHE A 24 38.00 17.17 41.28
C PHE A 24 38.89 16.80 40.07
N ALA A 25 40.15 16.45 40.31
CA ALA A 25 41.10 16.01 39.27
C ALA A 25 41.12 14.46 39.12
N GLY A 26 39.95 13.81 39.24
CA GLY A 26 39.84 12.34 39.34
C GLY A 26 38.94 11.66 38.30
N CYS A 27 38.24 12.40 37.45
CA CYS A 27 37.38 11.84 36.40
C CYS A 27 37.97 12.05 35.00
N SER A 28 39.16 11.50 34.75
CA SER A 28 39.61 11.17 33.39
C SER A 28 38.93 9.86 32.92
N GLY A 29 37.62 9.80 33.04
CA GLY A 29 36.78 8.68 32.61
C GLY A 29 35.89 9.18 31.49
N GLN A 30 36.11 8.64 30.29
CA GLN A 30 35.28 8.73 29.09
C GLN A 30 34.22 9.86 29.11
N GLY A 31 34.55 11.02 28.52
CA GLY A 31 33.50 11.99 28.18
C GLY A 31 32.38 11.25 27.41
N PRO A 32 31.09 11.51 27.71
CA PRO A 32 30.00 10.64 27.28
C PRO A 32 30.08 10.42 25.77
N GLN A 33 30.41 9.18 25.37
CA GLN A 33 30.53 8.84 23.97
C GLN A 33 29.17 9.09 23.33
N ALA A 34 29.13 10.04 22.39
CA ALA A 34 27.93 10.30 21.61
C ALA A 34 27.43 8.96 21.06
N PRO A 35 26.12 8.66 21.18
CA PRO A 35 25.59 7.37 20.77
C PRO A 35 25.96 7.12 19.31
N THR A 36 26.56 5.95 19.04
CA THR A 36 27.06 5.58 17.72
C THR A 36 25.92 5.64 16.71
N VAL A 37 25.98 6.60 15.78
CA VAL A 37 24.95 6.80 14.77
C VAL A 37 25.07 5.67 13.75
N ASN A 38 23.95 4.99 13.47
CA ASN A 38 23.90 4.01 12.40
C ASN A 38 22.98 4.53 11.28
N VAL A 39 23.56 5.22 10.30
CA VAL A 39 22.84 5.69 9.11
C VAL A 39 22.24 4.56 8.28
N GLN A 40 22.80 3.35 8.34
CA GLN A 40 22.30 2.21 7.56
C GLN A 40 21.10 1.51 8.20
N GLY A 41 20.93 1.65 9.53
CA GLY A 41 19.88 1.01 10.31
C GLY A 41 18.50 1.68 10.17
N THR A 42 17.52 1.18 10.92
CA THR A 42 16.16 1.74 10.95
C THR A 42 16.13 3.12 11.59
N ALA A 43 15.49 4.09 10.94
CA ALA A 43 15.21 5.40 11.53
C ALA A 43 13.90 5.31 12.34
N THR A 44 14.03 5.20 13.67
CA THR A 44 12.91 5.05 14.61
C THR A 44 12.52 6.35 15.33
N GLY A 45 13.29 7.43 15.15
CA GLY A 45 13.03 8.77 15.68
C GLY A 45 12.33 9.69 14.69
N THR A 46 11.84 10.83 15.18
CA THR A 46 11.26 11.90 14.35
C THR A 46 12.34 12.80 13.75
N SER A 47 11.99 13.57 12.72
CA SER A 47 12.89 14.56 12.11
C SER A 47 13.45 15.53 13.15
N ASP A 48 12.60 15.98 14.07
CA ASP A 48 12.92 17.05 15.00
C ASP A 48 13.90 16.56 16.07
N SER A 49 13.79 15.28 16.47
CA SER A 49 14.78 14.61 17.33
C SER A 49 16.13 14.49 16.62
N TYR A 50 16.16 14.04 15.37
CA TYR A 50 17.43 13.92 14.64
C TYR A 50 18.09 15.27 14.33
N LEU A 51 17.30 16.31 14.01
CA LEU A 51 17.79 17.69 13.85
C LEU A 51 18.35 18.25 15.16
N GLN A 52 17.75 17.92 16.31
CA GLN A 52 18.28 18.30 17.62
C GLN A 52 19.62 17.60 17.91
N GLN A 53 19.74 16.29 17.63
CA GLN A 53 21.00 15.56 17.82
C GLN A 53 22.09 16.02 16.86
N MET A 54 21.74 16.42 15.64
CA MET A 54 22.65 17.07 14.68
C MET A 54 23.23 18.38 15.23
N GLN A 55 22.43 19.20 15.92
CA GLN A 55 22.90 20.46 16.52
C GLN A 55 23.80 20.25 17.76
N GLN A 56 23.65 19.11 18.45
CA GLN A 56 24.42 18.78 19.65
C GLN A 56 25.68 17.93 19.36
N SER A 57 25.88 17.49 18.12
CA SER A 57 26.98 16.60 17.74
C SER A 57 28.20 17.32 17.16
N SER A 58 29.37 16.71 17.36
CA SER A 58 30.60 17.05 16.64
C SER A 58 30.49 16.71 15.15
N ASP A 59 31.30 17.37 14.32
CA ASP A 59 31.17 17.34 12.85
C ASP A 59 31.23 15.92 12.25
N ASP A 60 32.02 15.00 12.81
CA ASP A 60 32.12 13.60 12.35
C ASP A 60 30.77 12.85 12.34
N ASN A 61 29.94 13.05 13.38
CA ASN A 61 28.62 12.40 13.52
C ASN A 61 27.48 13.27 12.98
N LYS A 62 27.73 14.55 12.69
CA LYS A 62 26.73 15.54 12.30
C LYS A 62 26.11 15.21 10.95
N VAL A 63 26.91 14.77 9.99
CA VAL A 63 26.45 14.31 8.67
C VAL A 63 25.52 13.11 8.80
N ASP A 64 25.86 12.19 9.70
CA ASP A 64 25.07 10.97 9.93
C ASP A 64 23.70 11.29 10.55
N TRP A 65 23.65 12.22 11.53
CA TRP A 65 22.37 12.75 12.03
C TRP A 65 21.59 13.53 10.97
N GLN A 66 22.27 14.30 10.11
CA GLN A 66 21.62 15.03 9.02
C GLN A 66 20.96 14.07 8.02
N LEU A 67 21.63 12.97 7.65
CA LEU A 67 21.06 11.93 6.78
C LEU A 67 19.85 11.23 7.43
N LEU A 68 19.91 10.91 8.73
CA LEU A 68 18.75 10.37 9.46
C LEU A 68 17.60 11.39 9.56
N ALA A 69 17.91 12.66 9.78
CA ALA A 69 16.91 13.74 9.79
C ALA A 69 16.22 13.89 8.42
N ILE A 70 16.98 13.93 7.32
CA ILE A 70 16.42 13.95 5.96
C ILE A 70 15.52 12.74 5.72
N ARG A 71 15.95 11.54 6.13
CA ARG A 71 15.15 10.31 6.00
C ARG A 71 13.81 10.44 6.75
N ALA A 72 13.83 10.93 7.98
CA ALA A 72 12.62 11.16 8.76
C ALA A 72 11.74 12.26 8.13
N LEU A 73 12.31 13.37 7.67
CA LEU A 73 11.58 14.44 6.96
C LEU A 73 10.86 13.90 5.70
N LEU A 74 11.51 13.03 4.92
CA LEU A 74 10.89 12.38 3.76
C LEU A 74 9.77 11.43 4.18
N ASN A 75 9.99 10.60 5.20
CA ASN A 75 8.97 9.68 5.71
C ASN A 75 7.76 10.42 6.34
N GLU A 76 7.98 11.58 6.93
CA GLU A 76 6.95 12.49 7.48
C GLU A 76 6.29 13.38 6.40
N GLY A 77 6.72 13.30 5.14
CA GLY A 77 6.17 14.11 4.04
C GLY A 77 6.57 15.60 4.06
N LYS A 78 7.56 15.99 4.86
CA LYS A 78 8.10 17.35 4.97
C LYS A 78 9.04 17.69 3.79
N ILE A 79 8.54 17.54 2.56
CA ILE A 79 9.34 17.58 1.31
C ILE A 79 10.23 18.83 1.15
N PRO A 80 9.77 20.07 1.39
CA PRO A 80 10.62 21.26 1.23
C PRO A 80 11.81 21.23 2.20
N GLN A 81 11.57 20.93 3.48
CA GLN A 81 12.60 20.82 4.50
C GLN A 81 13.59 19.70 4.19
N ALA A 82 13.11 18.54 3.71
CA ALA A 82 13.98 17.46 3.27
C ALA A 82 14.89 17.89 2.12
N SER A 83 14.35 18.63 1.13
CA SER A 83 15.12 19.17 0.00
C SER A 83 16.19 20.17 0.45
N ASP A 84 15.86 21.08 1.37
CA ASP A 84 16.80 22.07 1.91
C ASP A 84 17.94 21.40 2.69
N GLN A 85 17.62 20.41 3.53
CA GLN A 85 18.61 19.65 4.30
C GLN A 85 19.50 18.75 3.42
N LEU A 86 18.97 18.26 2.30
CA LEU A 86 19.71 17.46 1.31
C LEU A 86 20.65 18.34 0.48
N ALA A 87 20.25 19.57 0.16
CA ALA A 87 21.08 20.55 -0.53
C ALA A 87 22.21 21.15 0.36
N SER A 88 22.06 21.08 1.68
CA SER A 88 23.06 21.53 2.66
C SER A 88 24.02 20.43 3.14
N LEU A 89 23.99 19.23 2.55
CA LEU A 89 24.98 18.18 2.82
C LEU A 89 26.40 18.65 2.37
N PRO A 90 27.46 18.28 3.11
CA PRO A 90 28.82 18.62 2.71
C PRO A 90 29.23 17.87 1.43
N GLN A 91 30.10 18.50 0.63
CA GLN A 91 30.60 17.91 -0.62
C GLN A 91 31.46 16.64 -0.41
N GLN A 92 32.11 16.54 0.75
CA GLN A 92 32.94 15.39 1.11
C GLN A 92 32.13 14.41 1.97
N LEU A 93 31.53 13.42 1.31
CA LEU A 93 30.86 12.28 1.94
C LEU A 93 31.72 11.02 1.80
N ASN A 94 31.82 10.24 2.87
CA ASN A 94 32.34 8.87 2.77
C ASN A 94 31.39 7.98 1.96
N ASP A 95 31.81 6.77 1.57
CA ASP A 95 31.03 5.96 0.63
C ASP A 95 29.68 5.52 1.20
N VAL A 96 29.59 5.23 2.50
CA VAL A 96 28.33 4.89 3.19
C VAL A 96 27.36 6.08 3.19
N GLN A 97 27.86 7.28 3.53
CA GLN A 97 27.09 8.53 3.51
C GLN A 97 26.64 8.90 2.09
N ARG A 98 27.49 8.65 1.08
CA ARG A 98 27.17 8.89 -0.34
C ARG A 98 26.07 7.95 -0.82
N GLN A 99 26.12 6.67 -0.48
CA GLN A 99 25.07 5.70 -0.78
C GLN A 99 23.74 6.06 -0.13
N GLU A 100 23.75 6.44 1.16
CA GLU A 100 22.53 6.88 1.84
C GLU A 100 21.98 8.17 1.23
N SER A 101 22.84 9.15 0.90
CA SER A 101 22.44 10.36 0.19
C SER A 101 21.79 10.06 -1.17
N LEU A 102 22.32 9.10 -1.94
CA LEU A 102 21.70 8.68 -3.21
C LEU A 102 20.33 8.03 -3.00
N LEU A 103 20.15 7.20 -1.96
CA LEU A 103 18.83 6.65 -1.59
C LEU A 103 17.83 7.75 -1.22
N LEU A 104 18.27 8.76 -0.46
CA LEU A 104 17.42 9.89 -0.05
C LEU A 104 17.07 10.82 -1.23
N GLN A 105 18.02 11.08 -2.13
CA GLN A 105 17.77 11.79 -3.39
C GLN A 105 16.77 11.02 -4.26
N ALA A 106 16.92 9.69 -4.40
CA ALA A 106 15.97 8.86 -5.15
C ALA A 106 14.58 8.87 -4.51
N GLN A 107 14.49 8.79 -3.17
CA GLN A 107 13.23 8.90 -2.42
C GLN A 107 12.56 10.26 -2.66
N LEU A 108 13.30 11.36 -2.57
CA LEU A 108 12.79 12.70 -2.90
C LEU A 108 12.25 12.76 -4.34
N LYS A 109 12.96 12.17 -5.31
CA LYS A 109 12.52 12.12 -6.71
C LYS A 109 11.25 11.32 -6.93
N VAL A 110 11.10 10.16 -6.28
CA VAL A 110 9.84 9.38 -6.29
C VAL A 110 8.68 10.21 -5.72
N MET A 111 8.90 10.91 -4.60
CA MET A 111 7.87 11.76 -3.97
C MET A 111 7.52 13.00 -4.80
N GLN A 112 8.46 13.49 -5.64
CA GLN A 112 8.24 14.54 -6.65
C GLN A 112 7.61 14.01 -7.96
N GLN A 113 7.25 12.73 -8.04
CA GLN A 113 6.77 12.05 -9.26
C GLN A 113 7.78 12.02 -10.43
N ASP A 114 9.06 12.33 -10.16
CA ASP A 114 10.17 12.26 -11.13
C ASP A 114 10.77 10.84 -11.13
N ALA A 115 10.00 9.90 -11.66
CA ALA A 115 10.39 8.49 -11.79
C ALA A 115 11.69 8.31 -12.60
N GLY A 116 11.88 9.12 -13.65
CA GLY A 116 13.08 9.08 -14.49
C GLY A 116 14.34 9.57 -13.75
N GLY A 117 14.22 10.62 -12.93
CA GLY A 117 15.28 11.08 -12.04
C GLY A 117 15.60 10.06 -10.95
N ALA A 118 14.58 9.47 -10.32
CA ALA A 118 14.76 8.42 -9.32
C ALA A 118 15.51 7.20 -9.89
N ALA A 119 15.10 6.69 -11.05
CA ALA A 119 15.75 5.54 -11.70
C ALA A 119 17.24 5.80 -12.00
N LYS A 120 17.59 6.99 -12.49
CA LYS A 120 19.00 7.38 -12.75
C LYS A 120 19.85 7.45 -11.49
N LEU A 121 19.28 7.80 -10.35
CA LEU A 121 19.97 7.80 -9.06
C LEU A 121 20.14 6.38 -8.53
N LEU A 122 19.09 5.56 -8.59
CA LEU A 122 19.13 4.15 -8.15
C LEU A 122 20.13 3.32 -8.97
N GLN A 123 20.28 3.59 -10.27
CA GLN A 123 21.29 2.93 -11.13
C GLN A 123 22.75 3.19 -10.73
N GLN A 124 23.03 4.22 -9.91
CA GLN A 124 24.38 4.52 -9.41
C GLN A 124 24.72 3.77 -8.10
N ILE A 125 23.76 3.04 -7.54
CA ILE A 125 23.90 2.35 -6.25
C ILE A 125 24.11 0.86 -6.51
N ASP A 126 25.24 0.32 -6.05
CA ASP A 126 25.43 -1.13 -5.99
C ASP A 126 24.59 -1.72 -4.84
N ALA A 127 23.45 -2.33 -5.19
CA ALA A 127 22.54 -2.96 -4.24
C ALA A 127 23.20 -4.09 -3.42
N ALA A 128 24.24 -4.76 -3.93
CA ALA A 128 24.93 -5.82 -3.19
C ALA A 128 25.77 -5.28 -2.02
N SER A 129 26.22 -4.02 -2.10
CA SER A 129 27.01 -3.36 -1.05
C SER A 129 26.17 -2.76 0.09
N LEU A 130 24.84 -2.66 -0.08
CA LEU A 130 23.93 -2.05 0.90
C LEU A 130 23.62 -2.98 2.09
N SER A 131 23.31 -2.40 3.24
CA SER A 131 22.69 -3.14 4.37
C SER A 131 21.32 -3.72 3.98
N LYS A 132 20.81 -4.74 4.71
CA LYS A 132 19.50 -5.34 4.40
C LYS A 132 18.35 -4.32 4.44
N GLU A 133 18.41 -3.40 5.40
CA GLU A 133 17.48 -2.30 5.59
C GLU A 133 17.54 -1.31 4.42
N GLN A 134 18.75 -1.00 3.93
CA GLN A 134 18.95 -0.16 2.75
C GLN A 134 18.53 -0.88 1.45
N GLN A 135 18.78 -2.19 1.31
CA GLN A 135 18.28 -2.98 0.16
C GLN A 135 16.75 -3.00 0.13
N ALA A 136 16.09 -3.18 1.28
CA ALA A 136 14.64 -3.14 1.36
C ALA A 136 14.08 -1.77 0.90
N ARG A 137 14.68 -0.66 1.33
CA ARG A 137 14.35 0.69 0.85
C ARG A 137 14.64 0.88 -0.64
N TYR A 138 15.79 0.41 -1.11
CA TYR A 138 16.21 0.49 -2.51
C TYR A 138 15.19 -0.16 -3.44
N TYR A 139 14.76 -1.39 -3.15
CA TYR A 139 13.76 -2.07 -3.96
C TYR A 139 12.36 -1.46 -3.83
N GLN A 140 11.97 -0.92 -2.67
CA GLN A 140 10.73 -0.14 -2.54
C GLN A 140 10.73 1.11 -3.44
N LEU A 141 11.87 1.82 -3.52
CA LEU A 141 12.02 2.98 -4.42
C LEU A 141 12.02 2.57 -5.89
N GLN A 142 12.67 1.45 -6.25
CA GLN A 142 12.56 0.90 -7.60
C GLN A 142 11.12 0.54 -7.94
N ILE A 143 10.39 -0.15 -7.06
CA ILE A 143 8.98 -0.54 -7.26
C ILE A 143 8.08 0.69 -7.45
N ALA A 144 8.28 1.74 -6.65
CA ALA A 144 7.49 2.96 -6.76
C ALA A 144 7.82 3.81 -8.01
N GLY A 145 9.04 3.71 -8.53
CA GLY A 145 9.54 4.50 -9.67
C GLY A 145 9.67 3.75 -11.00
N SER A 146 9.35 2.46 -11.07
CA SER A 146 9.58 1.62 -12.26
C SER A 146 8.30 1.00 -12.79
N GLN A 147 8.35 0.61 -14.08
CA GLN A 147 7.29 -0.15 -14.74
C GLN A 147 7.91 -1.26 -15.61
N GLY A 148 7.08 -2.22 -16.04
CA GLY A 148 7.49 -3.30 -16.92
C GLY A 148 8.62 -4.16 -16.32
N LEU A 149 9.64 -4.47 -17.13
CA LEU A 149 10.70 -5.42 -16.74
C LEU A 149 11.51 -4.95 -15.51
N ALA A 150 11.74 -3.64 -15.35
CA ALA A 150 12.43 -3.10 -14.19
C ALA A 150 11.64 -3.31 -12.88
N LEU A 151 10.31 -3.18 -12.94
CA LEU A 151 9.41 -3.45 -11.82
C LEU A 151 9.44 -4.94 -11.41
N LEU A 152 9.43 -5.86 -12.38
CA LEU A 152 9.55 -7.30 -12.08
C LEU A 152 10.88 -7.65 -11.43
N ARG A 153 11.99 -7.13 -11.95
CA ARG A 153 13.33 -7.34 -11.36
C ARG A 153 13.37 -6.85 -9.91
N ALA A 154 12.76 -5.70 -9.62
CA ALA A 154 12.67 -5.17 -8.26
C ALA A 154 11.87 -6.08 -7.31
N TYR A 155 10.69 -6.56 -7.71
CA TYR A 155 9.92 -7.52 -6.88
C TYR A 155 10.63 -8.88 -6.69
N ILE A 156 11.29 -9.40 -7.74
CA ILE A 156 12.05 -10.65 -7.66
C ILE A 156 13.24 -10.50 -6.70
N ALA A 157 13.96 -9.38 -6.77
CA ALA A 157 15.10 -9.11 -5.90
C ALA A 157 14.70 -8.71 -4.46
N GLN A 158 13.46 -8.23 -4.25
CA GLN A 158 12.93 -7.96 -2.91
C GLN A 158 12.56 -9.24 -2.15
N GLU A 159 12.08 -10.30 -2.83
CA GLU A 159 11.54 -11.51 -2.17
C GLU A 159 12.46 -12.15 -1.10
N PRO A 160 13.79 -12.30 -1.32
CA PRO A 160 14.69 -12.90 -0.34
C PRO A 160 14.88 -12.06 0.92
N LEU A 161 14.57 -10.76 0.87
CA LEU A 161 14.66 -9.84 2.01
C LEU A 161 13.43 -9.91 2.92
N LEU A 162 12.31 -10.43 2.40
CA LEU A 162 11.06 -10.55 3.13
C LEU A 162 11.10 -11.77 4.05
N THR A 163 10.76 -11.58 5.33
CA THR A 163 10.77 -12.63 6.35
C THR A 163 9.37 -13.15 6.68
N SER A 164 8.37 -12.27 6.68
CA SER A 164 6.96 -12.62 6.92
C SER A 164 6.36 -13.39 5.72
N PRO A 165 5.66 -14.52 5.96
CA PRO A 165 4.91 -15.21 4.91
C PRO A 165 3.87 -14.31 4.22
N ALA A 166 3.24 -13.39 4.96
CA ALA A 166 2.24 -12.47 4.41
C ALA A 166 2.87 -11.45 3.45
N ASP A 167 4.04 -10.91 3.78
CA ASP A 167 4.76 -9.98 2.90
C ASP A 167 5.30 -10.70 1.66
N LYS A 168 5.80 -11.93 1.82
CA LYS A 168 6.17 -12.80 0.69
C LYS A 168 4.99 -13.06 -0.25
N GLN A 169 3.80 -13.39 0.27
CA GLN A 169 2.59 -13.59 -0.55
C GLN A 169 2.22 -12.30 -1.29
N LYS A 170 2.23 -11.16 -0.60
CA LYS A 170 1.97 -9.86 -1.21
C LYS A 170 2.94 -9.54 -2.35
N ASN A 171 4.23 -9.86 -2.18
CA ASN A 171 5.25 -9.68 -3.22
C ASN A 171 5.06 -10.63 -4.41
N ILE A 172 4.73 -11.90 -4.15
CA ILE A 172 4.42 -12.91 -5.17
C ILE A 172 3.17 -12.51 -5.97
N ASP A 173 2.12 -12.07 -5.29
CA ASP A 173 0.88 -11.60 -5.93
C ASP A 173 1.11 -10.33 -6.75
N ALA A 174 1.92 -9.38 -6.24
CA ALA A 174 2.30 -8.17 -6.98
C ALA A 174 3.18 -8.48 -8.21
N THR A 175 4.11 -9.44 -8.09
CA THR A 175 4.92 -9.94 -9.22
C THR A 175 4.01 -10.54 -10.29
N TRP A 176 3.06 -11.39 -9.88
CA TRP A 176 2.09 -12.02 -10.77
C TRP A 176 1.16 -11.01 -11.44
N GLN A 177 0.70 -9.99 -10.70
CA GLN A 177 -0.11 -8.91 -11.24
C GLN A 177 0.68 -8.10 -12.29
N ALA A 178 1.92 -7.72 -11.98
CA ALA A 178 2.77 -6.99 -12.92
C ALA A 178 3.05 -7.79 -14.21
N LEU A 179 3.29 -9.11 -14.11
CA LEU A 179 3.41 -10.02 -15.26
C LEU A 179 2.15 -10.04 -16.14
N ASN A 180 0.97 -10.08 -15.53
CA ASN A 180 -0.30 -10.11 -16.28
C ASN A 180 -0.64 -8.77 -16.96
N GLN A 181 -0.12 -7.65 -16.45
CA GLN A 181 -0.29 -6.33 -17.05
C GLN A 181 0.68 -6.04 -18.21
N MET A 182 1.66 -6.92 -18.47
CA MET A 182 2.63 -6.73 -19.55
C MET A 182 2.05 -6.97 -20.94
N THR A 183 2.37 -6.06 -21.86
CA THR A 183 1.99 -6.22 -23.26
C THR A 183 2.90 -7.24 -23.98
N PRO A 184 2.45 -7.82 -25.12
CA PRO A 184 3.30 -8.68 -25.93
C PRO A 184 4.60 -8.01 -26.39
N GLU A 185 4.55 -6.71 -26.71
CA GLU A 185 5.71 -5.92 -27.15
C GLU A 185 6.73 -5.74 -26.02
N GLN A 186 6.25 -5.47 -24.80
CA GLN A 186 7.08 -5.42 -23.60
C GLN A 186 7.72 -6.77 -23.27
N THR A 187 7.04 -7.88 -23.59
CA THR A 187 7.53 -9.24 -23.38
C THR A 187 8.57 -9.63 -24.43
N ASN A 188 8.32 -9.30 -25.70
CA ASN A 188 9.20 -9.61 -26.83
C ASN A 188 10.49 -8.76 -26.85
N SER A 189 10.49 -7.61 -26.15
CA SER A 189 11.67 -6.75 -26.00
C SER A 189 12.49 -7.02 -24.73
N MET A 190 12.15 -8.05 -23.95
CA MET A 190 12.90 -8.42 -22.75
C MET A 190 14.27 -9.00 -23.10
N VAL A 191 15.32 -8.30 -22.69
CA VAL A 191 16.66 -8.90 -22.56
C VAL A 191 16.71 -9.58 -21.19
N ILE A 192 16.59 -10.90 -21.20
CA ILE A 192 16.76 -11.77 -20.02
C ILE A 192 18.23 -12.19 -19.99
N ASN A 193 18.92 -11.94 -18.88
CA ASN A 193 20.29 -12.38 -18.70
C ASN A 193 20.34 -13.85 -18.25
N ALA A 194 21.43 -14.56 -18.56
CA ALA A 194 21.55 -16.00 -18.34
C ALA A 194 21.50 -16.42 -16.86
N ASP A 195 21.71 -15.50 -15.93
CA ASP A 195 21.62 -15.67 -14.47
C ASP A 195 20.21 -15.45 -13.91
N GLU A 196 19.27 -14.90 -14.69
CA GLU A 196 17.92 -14.54 -14.24
C GLU A 196 16.92 -15.72 -14.26
N ASN A 197 17.33 -16.91 -13.83
CA ASN A 197 16.50 -18.13 -13.85
C ASN A 197 15.16 -17.96 -13.09
N THR A 198 15.12 -17.13 -12.04
CA THR A 198 13.85 -16.83 -11.33
C THR A 198 12.89 -16.03 -12.22
N LEU A 199 13.38 -15.05 -12.99
CA LEU A 199 12.58 -14.29 -13.95
C LEU A 199 12.10 -15.18 -15.10
N GLN A 200 12.98 -16.04 -15.63
CA GLN A 200 12.61 -17.00 -16.66
C GLN A 200 11.48 -17.92 -16.17
N GLY A 201 11.59 -18.46 -14.95
CA GLY A 201 10.52 -19.25 -14.34
C GLY A 201 9.20 -18.49 -14.24
N TRP A 202 9.21 -17.21 -13.88
CA TRP A 202 8.01 -16.36 -13.85
C TRP A 202 7.37 -16.16 -15.23
N LEU A 203 8.16 -15.99 -16.28
CA LEU A 203 7.66 -15.87 -17.66
C LEU A 203 7.11 -17.20 -18.19
N ASP A 204 7.76 -18.31 -17.86
CA ASP A 204 7.25 -19.66 -18.15
C ASP A 204 5.91 -19.93 -17.46
N LEU A 205 5.72 -19.47 -16.21
CA LEU A 205 4.44 -19.57 -15.51
C LEU A 205 3.35 -18.76 -16.21
N LEU A 206 3.69 -17.55 -16.69
CA LEU A 206 2.78 -16.72 -17.46
C LEU A 206 2.37 -17.38 -18.78
N ASN A 207 3.30 -18.05 -19.47
CA ASN A 207 3.03 -18.79 -20.69
C ASN A 207 2.13 -20.02 -20.43
N VAL A 208 2.44 -20.80 -19.39
CA VAL A 208 1.60 -21.93 -18.94
C VAL A 208 0.19 -21.47 -18.60
N TYR A 209 0.05 -20.36 -17.88
CA TYR A 209 -1.25 -19.77 -17.55
C TYR A 209 -2.01 -19.34 -18.81
N LYS A 210 -1.41 -18.49 -19.66
CA LYS A 210 -2.05 -17.98 -20.88
C LYS A 210 -2.47 -19.09 -21.84
N ALA A 211 -1.69 -20.17 -21.95
CA ALA A 211 -2.01 -21.31 -22.82
C ALA A 211 -3.15 -22.19 -22.28
N ASN A 212 -3.37 -22.25 -20.96
CA ASN A 212 -4.28 -23.22 -20.34
C ASN A 212 -5.45 -22.60 -19.56
N VAL A 213 -5.55 -21.26 -19.45
CA VAL A 213 -6.58 -20.58 -18.63
C VAL A 213 -8.04 -20.98 -18.94
N SER A 214 -8.32 -21.44 -20.16
CA SER A 214 -9.64 -21.92 -20.59
C SER A 214 -9.98 -23.35 -20.12
N ASP A 215 -9.00 -24.13 -19.66
CA ASP A 215 -9.18 -25.50 -19.17
C ASP A 215 -8.54 -25.64 -17.77
N PRO A 216 -9.34 -25.61 -16.68
CA PRO A 216 -8.83 -25.71 -15.32
C PRO A 216 -8.05 -27.00 -15.01
N ALA A 217 -8.33 -28.11 -15.71
CA ALA A 217 -7.63 -29.37 -15.51
C ALA A 217 -6.23 -29.32 -16.15
N MET A 218 -6.13 -28.83 -17.39
CA MET A 218 -4.85 -28.60 -18.05
C MET A 218 -4.03 -27.52 -17.35
N LEU A 219 -4.65 -26.44 -16.87
CA LEU A 219 -3.95 -25.42 -16.11
C LEU A 219 -3.39 -25.96 -14.78
N LYS A 220 -4.15 -26.80 -14.07
CA LYS A 220 -3.66 -27.45 -12.84
C LYS A 220 -2.47 -28.38 -13.13
N ALA A 221 -2.53 -29.17 -14.21
CA ALA A 221 -1.44 -30.02 -14.63
C ALA A 221 -0.20 -29.21 -15.06
N GLY A 222 -0.39 -28.15 -15.86
CA GLY A 222 0.68 -27.28 -16.33
C GLY A 222 1.37 -26.52 -15.20
N ILE A 223 0.63 -26.03 -14.20
CA ILE A 223 1.22 -25.43 -12.99
C ILE A 223 2.04 -26.48 -12.22
N SER A 224 1.53 -27.70 -12.05
CA SER A 224 2.27 -28.76 -11.36
C SER A 224 3.57 -29.13 -12.09
N ASP A 225 3.54 -29.23 -13.42
CA ASP A 225 4.75 -29.47 -14.23
C ASP A 225 5.75 -28.31 -14.07
N TRP A 226 5.27 -27.07 -14.21
CA TRP A 226 6.08 -25.86 -14.00
C TRP A 226 6.75 -25.82 -12.60
N GLN A 227 6.03 -26.21 -11.55
CA GLN A 227 6.58 -26.30 -10.18
C GLN A 227 7.75 -27.29 -10.08
N THR A 228 7.73 -28.39 -10.85
CA THR A 228 8.86 -29.34 -10.91
C THR A 228 10.04 -28.83 -11.72
N ARG A 229 9.80 -28.00 -12.76
CA ARG A 229 10.86 -27.36 -13.56
C ARG A 229 11.55 -26.22 -12.82
N TYR A 230 10.83 -25.47 -11.99
CA TYR A 230 11.34 -24.29 -11.27
C TYR A 230 11.21 -24.38 -9.73
N PRO A 231 11.74 -25.43 -9.07
CA PRO A 231 11.51 -25.69 -7.64
C PRO A 231 12.10 -24.59 -6.72
N ASN A 232 13.05 -23.81 -7.21
CA ASN A 232 13.65 -22.70 -6.47
C ASN A 232 12.85 -21.40 -6.54
N ASN A 233 11.95 -21.24 -7.53
CA ASN A 233 11.18 -20.01 -7.73
C ASN A 233 10.21 -19.79 -6.53
N PRO A 234 10.06 -18.56 -6.00
CA PRO A 234 9.14 -18.29 -4.90
C PRO A 234 7.69 -18.75 -5.17
N ALA A 235 7.19 -18.56 -6.39
CA ALA A 235 5.85 -18.99 -6.78
C ALA A 235 5.68 -20.51 -6.86
N ALA A 236 6.77 -21.29 -6.95
CA ALA A 236 6.69 -22.75 -6.89
C ALA A 236 6.46 -23.26 -5.46
N LYS A 237 6.99 -22.54 -4.47
CA LYS A 237 6.84 -22.82 -3.03
C LYS A 237 5.53 -22.27 -2.48
N MET A 238 5.09 -21.12 -2.97
CA MET A 238 3.86 -20.44 -2.55
C MET A 238 3.22 -19.76 -3.76
N LEU A 239 2.19 -20.39 -4.32
CA LEU A 239 1.55 -19.92 -5.55
C LEU A 239 0.91 -18.53 -5.38
N PRO A 240 0.87 -17.70 -6.44
CA PRO A 240 0.04 -16.51 -6.47
C PRO A 240 -1.41 -16.84 -6.11
N THR A 241 -2.06 -15.98 -5.32
CA THR A 241 -3.42 -16.17 -4.82
C THR A 241 -4.43 -16.40 -5.95
N ALA A 242 -4.24 -15.73 -7.09
CA ALA A 242 -5.06 -15.94 -8.29
C ALA A 242 -4.95 -17.36 -8.88
N LEU A 243 -3.79 -18.02 -8.76
CA LEU A 243 -3.55 -19.37 -9.28
C LEU A 243 -3.95 -20.46 -8.26
N SER A 244 -3.78 -20.21 -6.96
CA SER A 244 -4.21 -21.13 -5.91
C SER A 244 -5.74 -21.28 -5.87
N GLN A 245 -6.50 -20.21 -6.18
CA GLN A 245 -7.94 -20.27 -6.38
C GLN A 245 -8.34 -21.24 -7.51
N VAL A 246 -7.60 -21.27 -8.62
CA VAL A 246 -7.86 -22.19 -9.74
C VAL A 246 -7.52 -23.64 -9.38
N GLN A 247 -6.42 -23.90 -8.65
CA GLN A 247 -6.11 -25.27 -8.20
C GLN A 247 -7.19 -25.87 -7.28
N ASN A 248 -7.87 -25.01 -6.52
CA ASN A 248 -8.97 -25.36 -5.61
C ASN A 248 -10.36 -25.25 -6.28
N PHE A 249 -10.43 -24.83 -7.55
CA PHE A 249 -11.68 -24.79 -8.30
C PHE A 249 -12.15 -26.22 -8.59
N GLN A 250 -13.04 -26.73 -7.73
CA GLN A 250 -13.87 -27.86 -8.07
C GLN A 250 -15.06 -27.34 -8.87
N GLN A 251 -15.15 -27.75 -10.13
CA GLN A 251 -16.38 -27.62 -10.91
C GLN A 251 -17.53 -28.17 -10.06
N SER A 252 -18.47 -27.31 -9.66
CA SER A 252 -19.62 -27.74 -8.86
C SER A 252 -20.34 -28.86 -9.60
N SER A 253 -20.20 -30.10 -9.13
CA SER A 253 -20.87 -31.21 -9.77
C SER A 253 -22.37 -30.97 -9.65
N THR A 254 -23.06 -30.80 -10.76
CA THR A 254 -24.52 -30.78 -10.85
C THR A 254 -25.09 -32.19 -10.61
N GLY A 255 -24.70 -32.78 -9.48
CA GLY A 255 -25.15 -34.06 -8.97
C GLY A 255 -26.61 -33.96 -8.55
N LYS A 256 -27.50 -34.05 -9.54
CA LYS A 256 -28.96 -34.01 -9.44
C LYS A 256 -29.50 -32.64 -9.00
N ILE A 257 -29.97 -31.85 -9.96
CA ILE A 257 -30.74 -30.62 -9.69
C ILE A 257 -32.19 -31.03 -9.38
N ALA A 258 -32.70 -30.66 -8.21
CA ALA A 258 -34.11 -30.81 -7.85
C ALA A 258 -34.88 -29.54 -8.27
N LEU A 259 -35.96 -29.72 -9.04
CA LEU A 259 -36.77 -28.62 -9.55
C LEU A 259 -38.10 -28.57 -8.79
N LEU A 260 -38.22 -27.62 -7.85
CA LEU A 260 -39.43 -27.42 -7.04
C LEU A 260 -40.33 -26.38 -7.71
N LEU A 261 -41.46 -26.83 -8.25
CA LEU A 261 -42.41 -25.97 -8.97
C LEU A 261 -43.86 -26.21 -8.52
N PRO A 262 -44.70 -25.17 -8.43
CA PRO A 262 -46.12 -25.33 -8.12
C PRO A 262 -46.88 -25.92 -9.32
N LEU A 263 -47.04 -27.24 -9.35
CA LEU A 263 -47.71 -27.97 -10.43
C LEU A 263 -49.25 -27.85 -10.41
N SER A 264 -49.81 -27.07 -9.50
CA SER A 264 -51.24 -26.84 -9.31
C SER A 264 -51.54 -25.39 -8.90
N GLY A 265 -52.80 -24.96 -9.07
CA GLY A 265 -53.22 -23.59 -8.80
C GLY A 265 -52.81 -22.59 -9.90
N GLN A 266 -52.99 -21.30 -9.64
CA GLN A 266 -52.83 -20.23 -10.64
C GLN A 266 -51.40 -20.15 -11.23
N ALA A 267 -50.39 -20.59 -10.48
CA ALA A 267 -48.99 -20.58 -10.91
C ALA A 267 -48.60 -21.74 -11.85
N GLN A 268 -49.48 -22.73 -12.08
CA GLN A 268 -49.17 -23.93 -12.85
C GLN A 268 -48.70 -23.64 -14.29
N ILE A 269 -49.23 -22.59 -14.93
CA ILE A 269 -48.85 -22.24 -16.29
C ILE A 269 -47.39 -21.76 -16.39
N PHE A 270 -46.92 -21.00 -15.40
CA PHE A 270 -45.52 -20.56 -15.30
C PHE A 270 -44.60 -21.72 -14.90
N ALA A 271 -45.04 -22.59 -13.99
CA ALA A 271 -44.33 -23.82 -13.64
C ALA A 271 -44.05 -24.69 -14.87
N LYS A 272 -45.05 -24.94 -15.73
CA LYS A 272 -44.86 -25.72 -16.97
C LYS A 272 -43.88 -25.07 -17.93
N ALA A 273 -43.90 -23.74 -18.06
CA ALA A 273 -42.95 -23.00 -18.90
C ALA A 273 -41.50 -23.10 -18.37
N ILE A 274 -41.32 -22.95 -17.05
CA ILE A 274 -40.00 -23.09 -16.40
C ILE A 274 -39.49 -24.53 -16.52
N GLN A 275 -40.33 -25.53 -16.29
CA GLN A 275 -39.97 -26.94 -16.48
C GLN A 275 -39.52 -27.20 -17.91
N LYS A 276 -40.30 -26.77 -18.90
CA LYS A 276 -39.95 -26.94 -20.32
C LYS A 276 -38.62 -26.26 -20.66
N GLY A 277 -38.42 -25.00 -20.27
CA GLY A 277 -37.16 -24.30 -20.49
C GLY A 277 -35.95 -24.96 -19.82
N PHE A 278 -36.15 -25.52 -18.62
CA PHE A 278 -35.12 -26.27 -17.90
C PHE A 278 -34.80 -27.61 -18.56
N ASP A 279 -35.80 -28.38 -18.98
CA ASP A 279 -35.62 -29.66 -19.69
C ASP A 279 -34.98 -29.43 -21.08
N ASP A 280 -35.43 -28.42 -21.83
CA ASP A 280 -34.85 -28.05 -23.13
C ASP A 280 -33.37 -27.62 -22.95
N ALA A 281 -33.06 -26.81 -21.93
CA ALA A 281 -31.67 -26.43 -21.60
C ALA A 281 -30.81 -27.62 -21.17
N ARG A 282 -31.31 -28.49 -20.29
CA ARG A 282 -30.60 -29.70 -19.83
C ARG A 282 -30.27 -30.63 -20.99
N ASN A 283 -31.18 -30.75 -21.96
CA ASN A 283 -31.03 -31.63 -23.11
C ASN A 283 -30.22 -30.97 -24.26
N GLY A 284 -29.66 -29.77 -24.06
CA GLY A 284 -28.91 -29.04 -25.10
C GLY A 284 -29.77 -28.48 -26.24
N ALA A 285 -31.10 -28.48 -26.07
CA ALA A 285 -32.08 -28.06 -27.07
C ALA A 285 -32.35 -26.55 -27.08
N LEU A 286 -31.52 -25.75 -26.40
CA LEU A 286 -31.40 -24.30 -26.62
C LEU A 286 -30.69 -24.02 -27.96
N ALA A 287 -31.27 -24.53 -29.04
CA ALA A 287 -31.05 -23.94 -30.35
C ALA A 287 -31.42 -22.45 -30.28
N GLN A 288 -30.66 -21.62 -30.98
CA GLN A 288 -30.96 -20.19 -31.15
C GLN A 288 -32.45 -19.97 -31.42
N PRO A 289 -33.05 -18.86 -30.94
CA PRO A 289 -34.39 -18.48 -31.34
C PRO A 289 -34.42 -18.41 -32.87
N ALA A 290 -35.03 -19.40 -33.50
CA ALA A 290 -35.40 -19.30 -34.90
C ALA A 290 -36.32 -18.08 -34.97
N ALA A 291 -35.86 -17.04 -35.68
CA ALA A 291 -36.68 -15.87 -35.92
C ALA A 291 -37.94 -16.34 -36.65
N GLN A 292 -39.05 -16.46 -35.92
CA GLN A 292 -40.34 -16.72 -36.55
C GLN A 292 -40.60 -15.56 -37.51
N PRO A 293 -40.96 -15.82 -38.78
CA PRO A 293 -41.37 -14.77 -39.68
C PRO A 293 -42.53 -14.01 -39.03
N GLN A 294 -42.34 -12.72 -38.75
CA GLN A 294 -43.46 -11.86 -38.37
C GLN A 294 -44.35 -11.72 -39.61
N GLU A 295 -45.57 -12.26 -39.54
CA GLU A 295 -46.63 -11.82 -40.45
C GLU A 295 -46.85 -10.30 -40.24
N PRO A 296 -47.00 -9.51 -41.31
CA PRO A 296 -47.09 -8.07 -41.22
C PRO A 296 -48.46 -7.63 -40.68
N ALA A 297 -48.61 -7.62 -39.36
CA ALA A 297 -49.68 -6.91 -38.69
C ALA A 297 -49.45 -5.39 -38.85
N THR A 298 -50.30 -4.73 -39.64
CA THR A 298 -50.29 -3.28 -39.83
C THR A 298 -50.52 -2.54 -38.51
N ALA A 299 -49.53 -1.77 -38.06
CA ALA A 299 -49.69 -0.82 -36.96
C ALA A 299 -50.60 0.36 -37.35
N PRO A 300 -51.21 1.02 -36.36
CA PRO A 300 -50.82 2.42 -36.15
C PRO A 300 -50.16 2.64 -34.77
N ALA A 301 -49.36 3.69 -34.68
CA ALA A 301 -48.36 3.88 -33.63
C ALA A 301 -48.86 4.62 -32.37
N SER A 302 -48.19 4.37 -31.25
CA SER A 302 -48.00 5.34 -30.16
C SER A 302 -46.68 5.08 -29.40
N ALA A 303 -46.11 6.16 -28.87
CA ALA A 303 -44.69 6.37 -28.58
C ALA A 303 -44.01 5.49 -27.49
N ALA A 304 -42.78 5.04 -27.79
CA ALA A 304 -41.48 5.17 -27.09
C ALA A 304 -41.35 5.24 -25.53
N PRO A 305 -40.15 5.00 -24.94
CA PRO A 305 -38.93 4.32 -25.42
C PRO A 305 -38.44 3.16 -24.50
N ALA A 306 -37.30 2.55 -24.84
CA ALA A 306 -36.75 1.36 -24.19
C ALA A 306 -36.00 1.60 -22.86
N ASN A 307 -36.03 0.61 -21.96
CA ASN A 307 -34.90 0.30 -21.08
C ASN A 307 -35.00 -1.16 -20.54
N ALA A 308 -34.02 -2.01 -20.84
CA ALA A 308 -33.87 -3.35 -20.24
C ALA A 308 -32.44 -3.88 -20.42
N ALA A 309 -31.52 -3.47 -19.54
CA ALA A 309 -30.24 -4.15 -19.36
C ALA A 309 -30.46 -5.49 -18.61
N ALA A 310 -29.78 -6.55 -19.03
CA ALA A 310 -29.84 -7.85 -18.37
C ALA A 310 -28.80 -7.94 -17.22
N PRO A 311 -29.16 -8.50 -16.05
CA PRO A 311 -28.21 -9.07 -15.11
C PRO A 311 -28.22 -10.60 -15.17
N ALA A 312 -27.03 -11.21 -15.07
CA ALA A 312 -26.87 -12.66 -15.02
C ALA A 312 -27.42 -13.26 -13.71
N ALA A 313 -28.08 -14.41 -13.80
CA ALA A 313 -28.69 -15.07 -12.64
C ALA A 313 -27.66 -15.89 -11.86
N ASN A 314 -27.43 -15.52 -10.59
CA ASN A 314 -26.73 -16.36 -9.63
C ASN A 314 -27.72 -17.37 -9.00
N GLY A 315 -27.26 -18.57 -8.66
CA GLY A 315 -28.16 -19.71 -8.44
C GLY A 315 -28.96 -19.70 -7.12
N THR A 316 -30.25 -19.36 -7.19
CA THR A 316 -31.32 -19.96 -6.35
C THR A 316 -32.69 -19.68 -6.98
N ALA A 317 -33.47 -20.73 -7.31
CA ALA A 317 -34.83 -20.59 -7.84
C ALA A 317 -35.86 -20.81 -6.72
N ALA A 318 -36.30 -19.73 -6.08
CA ALA A 318 -37.41 -19.74 -5.12
C ALA A 318 -38.68 -19.15 -5.77
N PRO A 319 -39.86 -19.78 -5.61
CA PRO A 319 -41.10 -19.26 -6.19
C PRO A 319 -41.66 -18.12 -5.33
N ASN A 320 -41.79 -16.94 -5.91
CA ASN A 320 -42.37 -15.77 -5.23
C ASN A 320 -43.88 -15.68 -5.54
N SER A 321 -44.74 -15.80 -4.52
CA SER A 321 -46.19 -15.62 -4.64
C SER A 321 -46.64 -14.36 -3.90
N SER A 322 -47.18 -13.38 -4.63
CA SER A 322 -47.58 -12.08 -4.06
C SER A 322 -49.03 -11.72 -4.38
N ALA A 323 -49.86 -11.68 -3.34
CA ALA A 323 -51.20 -11.10 -3.27
C ALA A 323 -51.56 -10.99 -1.77
N VAL A 324 -52.17 -9.93 -1.22
CA VAL A 324 -52.60 -8.60 -1.70
C VAL A 324 -52.66 -7.70 -0.45
N ALA A 325 -52.28 -6.42 -0.55
CA ALA A 325 -52.90 -5.32 0.23
C ALA A 325 -52.33 -3.96 -0.22
N GLN A 326 -53.18 -3.11 -0.79
CA GLN A 326 -52.94 -1.68 -0.98
C GLN A 326 -53.97 -0.94 -0.11
N PRO A 327 -53.63 0.23 0.45
CA PRO A 327 -54.46 1.40 0.14
C PRO A 327 -53.65 2.63 -0.30
N ALA A 328 -54.38 3.60 -0.85
CA ALA A 328 -53.85 4.79 -1.52
C ALA A 328 -53.39 5.90 -0.57
N ALA A 329 -52.59 6.84 -1.11
CA ALA A 329 -52.33 8.14 -0.52
C ALA A 329 -53.03 9.24 -1.33
N GLN A 330 -53.67 10.19 -0.63
CA GLN A 330 -54.17 11.44 -1.23
C GLN A 330 -54.02 12.60 -0.23
N ASN A 331 -53.71 13.79 -0.76
CA ASN A 331 -53.47 15.04 -0.03
C ASN A 331 -54.70 15.55 0.75
N SER A 332 -54.49 16.32 1.82
CA SER A 332 -54.79 17.79 1.85
C SER A 332 -54.50 18.45 3.22
N ASN A 333 -54.24 19.76 3.19
CA ASN A 333 -53.98 20.63 4.36
C ASN A 333 -55.23 20.84 5.25
N THR A 334 -55.08 21.47 6.44
CA THR A 334 -55.46 22.90 6.69
C THR A 334 -55.27 23.33 8.15
N ALA A 335 -54.89 24.63 8.32
CA ALA A 335 -54.64 25.42 9.54
C ALA A 335 -53.23 25.21 10.19
N ALA A 336 -52.64 26.16 10.94
CA ALA A 336 -53.12 27.47 11.42
C ALA A 336 -52.03 28.58 11.41
N GLN A 337 -52.41 29.80 11.82
CA GLN A 337 -51.60 31.05 11.96
C GLN A 337 -52.23 31.86 13.16
N PRO A 338 -51.65 32.89 13.84
CA PRO A 338 -50.61 33.88 13.48
C PRO A 338 -49.47 34.05 14.53
N ALA A 339 -48.52 35.02 14.52
CA ALA A 339 -48.44 36.36 13.91
C ALA A 339 -46.98 36.85 13.63
N ALA A 340 -46.86 38.06 13.08
CA ALA A 340 -45.61 38.80 12.79
C ALA A 340 -45.63 40.16 13.52
N PRO A 341 -44.74 41.15 13.23
CA PRO A 341 -43.29 41.14 12.98
C PRO A 341 -42.53 42.02 14.01
N ASN A 342 -41.19 42.09 13.95
CA ASN A 342 -40.47 43.39 13.86
C ASN A 342 -38.94 43.26 13.73
N SER A 343 -38.38 44.19 12.97
CA SER A 343 -36.96 44.58 12.98
C SER A 343 -36.73 45.68 14.03
N ASN A 344 -35.58 45.70 14.73
CA ASN A 344 -34.49 46.65 14.47
C ASN A 344 -33.31 46.53 15.45
N THR A 345 -32.16 47.04 15.03
CA THR A 345 -30.89 47.06 15.78
C THR A 345 -30.69 48.39 16.53
N ALA A 346 -30.33 48.36 17.82
CA ALA A 346 -29.51 49.43 18.46
C ALA A 346 -28.94 49.06 19.85
N ALA A 347 -27.60 49.03 19.93
CA ALA A 347 -26.74 49.58 20.99
C ALA A 347 -26.83 49.16 22.48
N GLN A 348 -25.67 48.63 22.94
CA GLN A 348 -24.88 49.06 24.12
C GLN A 348 -25.05 48.43 25.53
N SER A 349 -23.98 47.68 25.88
CA SER A 349 -23.07 47.92 27.04
C SER A 349 -23.16 47.08 28.33
N ALA A 350 -21.95 46.86 28.88
CA ALA A 350 -21.58 46.50 30.26
C ALA A 350 -21.74 45.04 30.76
N ALA A 351 -20.68 44.24 30.53
CA ALA A 351 -19.78 43.66 31.55
C ALA A 351 -20.38 42.82 32.74
N PRO A 352 -19.57 42.19 33.63
CA PRO A 352 -19.61 40.73 33.74
C PRO A 352 -19.99 40.22 35.15
N ASN A 353 -19.83 38.89 35.37
CA ASN A 353 -19.03 38.30 36.47
C ASN A 353 -19.72 37.13 37.22
N SER A 354 -18.91 36.21 37.76
CA SER A 354 -19.16 35.34 38.95
C SER A 354 -20.30 34.30 38.92
N ASN A 355 -20.22 33.05 39.43
CA ASN A 355 -19.25 32.29 40.22
C ASN A 355 -19.86 30.89 40.54
N THR A 356 -19.04 29.95 41.07
CA THR A 356 -19.41 28.79 41.95
C THR A 356 -20.53 27.81 41.51
N ALA A 357 -20.24 26.53 41.20
CA ALA A 357 -19.71 25.45 42.05
C ALA A 357 -20.75 24.76 42.97
N ALA A 358 -21.01 23.48 42.68
CA ALA A 358 -21.30 22.38 43.60
C ALA A 358 -20.92 21.08 42.89
#